data_AF-A0A5N4AXF4-F1
#
_entry.id   AF-A0A5N4AXF4-F1
#
_cell.length_a   1.000
_cell.length_b   1.000
_cell.length_c   1.000
_cell.angle_alpha   90.00
_cell.angle_beta   90.00
_cell.angle_gamma   90.00
#
_symmetry.space_group_name_H-M   'P 1'
#
loop_
_entity.id
_entity.type
_entity.pdbx_description
1 polymer ?
#
loop_
_entity_poly.entity_id
_entity_poly.type
_entity_poly.pdbx_seq_one_letter_code
_entity_poly.pdbx_strand_id
1 'polypeptide(L)'
;MLLVTVPPEMKATSLCFVLLLCIVQVLSVEFPDELIDNATHECMKEHNVDKEMFSKYFDDKFRMHGLDEVGNKLMKCIFEKRKYYSPDGGLNKEVIIKDLVKTLKFVIKKEGTDYEALAEKFYEKCEEVKDADQGERMKKWNNCLVTEIEKIK
;
A
#
# COMPACT_ATOMS: atom_id res chain seq x y z
N MET A 1 -6.74 -38.01 40.88
CA MET A 1 -5.93 -37.80 39.67
C MET A 1 -6.58 -38.58 38.54
N LEU A 2 -7.37 -37.91 37.70
CA LEU A 2 -7.88 -38.50 36.45
C LEU A 2 -6.79 -38.32 35.39
N LEU A 3 -6.07 -39.40 35.10
CA LEU A 3 -5.17 -39.49 33.96
C LEU A 3 -6.03 -39.56 32.69
N VAL A 4 -6.17 -38.44 32.00
CA VAL A 4 -6.71 -38.40 30.64
C VAL A 4 -5.66 -39.03 29.73
N THR A 5 -5.84 -40.30 29.40
CA THR A 5 -5.02 -40.99 28.41
C THR A 5 -5.46 -40.57 27.01
N VAL A 6 -4.59 -39.82 26.35
CA VAL A 6 -4.74 -39.38 24.95
C VAL A 6 -4.40 -40.57 24.03
N PRO A 7 -5.32 -41.08 23.20
CA PRO A 7 -5.03 -42.21 22.30
C PRO A 7 -4.02 -41.84 21.19
N PRO A 8 -3.23 -42.81 20.68
CA PRO A 8 -2.07 -42.57 19.83
C PRO A 8 -2.40 -42.14 18.38
N GLU A 9 -3.67 -42.09 18.00
CA GLU A 9 -4.11 -41.72 16.63
C GLU A 9 -4.25 -40.21 16.40
N MET A 10 -4.04 -39.37 17.43
CA MET A 10 -4.19 -37.90 17.35
C MET A 10 -2.89 -37.13 17.07
N LYS A 11 -1.87 -37.73 16.45
CA LYS A 11 -0.62 -37.02 16.14
C LYS A 11 -0.57 -36.45 14.72
N ALA A 12 -1.12 -37.17 13.73
CA ALA A 12 -1.09 -36.72 12.34
C ALA A 12 -2.06 -35.55 12.10
N THR A 13 -3.26 -35.61 12.68
CA THR A 13 -4.31 -34.60 12.48
C THR A 13 -3.94 -33.26 13.10
N SER A 14 -3.39 -33.24 14.32
CA SER A 14 -2.92 -31.99 14.96
C SER A 14 -1.74 -31.35 14.23
N LEU A 15 -0.83 -32.14 13.63
CA LEU A 15 0.29 -31.60 12.85
C LEU A 15 -0.20 -30.92 11.57
N CYS A 16 -1.21 -31.50 10.89
CA CYS A 16 -1.85 -30.89 9.72
C CYS A 16 -2.52 -29.55 10.05
N PHE A 17 -3.20 -29.41 11.19
CA PHE A 17 -3.80 -28.14 11.59
C PHE A 17 -2.75 -27.06 11.90
N VAL A 18 -1.64 -27.42 12.56
CA VAL A 18 -0.53 -26.49 12.80
C VAL A 18 0.12 -26.03 11.49
N LEU A 19 0.36 -26.96 10.55
CA LEU A 19 0.92 -26.61 9.23
C LEU A 19 -0.04 -25.74 8.40
N LEU A 20 -1.35 -26.01 8.45
CA LEU A 20 -2.36 -25.17 7.78
C LEU A 20 -2.40 -23.76 8.40
N LEU A 21 -2.35 -23.62 9.72
CA LEU A 21 -2.29 -22.32 10.40
C LEU A 21 -1.01 -21.55 10.07
N CYS A 22 0.13 -22.24 9.96
CA CYS A 22 1.38 -21.64 9.48
C CYS A 22 1.29 -21.17 8.03
N ILE A 23 0.56 -21.89 7.15
CA ILE A 23 0.35 -21.48 5.76
C ILE A 23 -0.54 -20.22 5.69
N VAL A 24 -1.59 -20.10 6.51
CA VAL A 24 -2.46 -18.92 6.49
C VAL A 24 -1.74 -17.65 6.97
N GLN A 25 -0.83 -17.76 7.95
CA GLN A 25 -0.05 -16.61 8.43
C GLN A 25 1.00 -16.09 7.41
N VAL A 26 1.41 -16.91 6.44
CA VAL A 26 2.45 -16.53 5.46
C VAL A 26 1.86 -15.83 4.22
N LEU A 27 0.54 -15.87 4.01
CA LEU A 27 -0.08 -15.42 2.76
C LEU A 27 -0.60 -13.98 2.77
N SER A 28 -0.55 -13.24 3.88
CA SER A 28 -0.93 -11.83 3.92
C SER A 28 0.31 -10.96 4.05
N VAL A 29 0.79 -10.44 2.92
CA VAL A 29 1.79 -9.35 2.91
C VAL A 29 1.07 -8.09 3.36
N GLU A 30 1.38 -7.63 4.57
CA GLU A 30 0.86 -6.35 5.07
C GLU A 30 1.57 -5.16 4.41
N PHE A 31 0.85 -4.05 4.24
CA PHE A 31 1.42 -2.80 3.80
C PHE A 31 2.44 -2.26 4.83
N PRO A 32 3.64 -1.79 4.43
CA PRO A 32 4.69 -1.36 5.35
C PRO A 32 4.28 -0.18 6.23
N ASP A 33 4.52 -0.28 7.53
CA ASP A 33 4.22 0.77 8.50
C ASP A 33 5.02 2.06 8.21
N GLU A 34 6.21 1.96 7.61
CA GLU A 34 7.04 3.10 7.26
C GLU A 34 6.42 4.02 6.19
N LEU A 35 5.50 3.45 5.39
CA LEU A 35 4.75 4.15 4.36
C LEU A 35 3.39 4.66 4.85
N ILE A 36 2.93 4.22 6.03
CA ILE A 36 1.73 4.73 6.70
C ILE A 36 2.09 6.01 7.45
N ASP A 37 1.76 7.15 6.87
CA ASP A 37 1.93 8.46 7.50
C ASP A 37 0.71 8.86 8.34
N ASN A 38 0.80 10.01 9.03
CA ASN A 38 -0.28 10.53 9.88
C ASN A 38 -1.60 10.71 9.09
N ALA A 39 -1.53 11.17 7.84
CA ALA A 39 -2.71 11.33 6.99
C ALA A 39 -3.38 9.98 6.71
N THR A 40 -2.59 8.94 6.39
CA THR A 40 -3.09 7.57 6.21
C THR A 40 -3.72 7.04 7.49
N HIS A 41 -3.03 7.20 8.62
CA HIS A 41 -3.52 6.77 9.93
C HIS A 41 -4.86 7.44 10.31
N GLU A 42 -4.98 8.75 10.09
CA GLU A 42 -6.20 9.49 10.35
C GLU A 42 -7.35 9.00 9.46
N CYS A 43 -7.13 8.85 8.15
CA CYS A 43 -8.16 8.39 7.23
C CYS A 43 -8.59 6.94 7.50
N MET A 44 -7.66 6.06 7.85
CA MET A 44 -7.97 4.69 8.28
C MET A 44 -8.89 4.70 9.51
N LYS A 45 -8.59 5.56 10.50
CA LYS A 45 -9.44 5.71 11.70
C LYS A 45 -10.81 6.30 11.36
N GLU A 46 -10.88 7.34 10.54
CA GLU A 46 -12.14 8.00 10.14
C GLU A 46 -13.08 7.05 9.38
N HIS A 47 -12.51 6.16 8.57
CA HIS A 47 -13.29 5.19 7.77
C HIS A 47 -13.40 3.81 8.41
N ASN A 48 -12.92 3.64 9.64
CA ASN A 48 -12.93 2.37 10.38
C ASN A 48 -12.28 1.21 9.59
N VAL A 49 -11.16 1.52 8.93
CA VAL A 49 -10.34 0.59 8.15
C VAL A 49 -9.10 0.24 8.96
N ASP A 50 -8.89 -1.03 9.23
CA ASP A 50 -7.64 -1.52 9.83
C ASP A 50 -6.54 -1.75 8.77
N LYS A 51 -5.33 -2.04 9.24
CA LYS A 51 -4.17 -2.26 8.37
C LYS A 51 -4.35 -3.46 7.44
N GLU A 52 -5.02 -4.51 7.93
CA GLU A 52 -5.27 -5.72 7.13
C GLU A 52 -6.17 -5.37 5.93
N MET A 53 -7.27 -4.66 6.17
CA MET A 53 -8.18 -4.21 5.14
C MET A 53 -7.52 -3.19 4.20
N PHE A 54 -6.71 -2.28 4.73
CA PHE A 54 -5.94 -1.34 3.89
C PHE A 54 -4.96 -2.06 2.96
N SER A 55 -4.27 -3.08 3.48
CA SER A 55 -3.31 -3.89 2.72
C SER A 55 -3.97 -4.60 1.55
N LYS A 56 -5.24 -4.99 1.68
CA LYS A 56 -6.03 -5.62 0.60
C LYS A 56 -6.31 -4.71 -0.59
N TYR A 57 -5.93 -3.43 -0.59
CA TYR A 57 -6.05 -2.59 -1.79
C TYR A 57 -4.79 -2.60 -2.65
N PHE A 58 -3.72 -3.21 -2.16
CA PHE A 58 -2.41 -3.24 -2.79
C PHE A 58 -1.97 -4.69 -3.04
N ASP A 59 -1.34 -4.93 -4.19
CA ASP A 59 -0.60 -6.17 -4.39
C ASP A 59 0.76 -6.14 -3.66
N ASP A 60 1.51 -7.23 -3.79
CA ASP A 60 2.85 -7.41 -3.23
C ASP A 60 3.87 -6.36 -3.72
N LYS A 61 3.56 -5.66 -4.81
CA LYS A 61 4.38 -4.63 -5.45
C LYS A 61 3.86 -3.22 -5.21
N PHE A 62 2.84 -3.06 -4.35
CA PHE A 62 2.15 -1.80 -4.09
C PHE A 62 1.32 -1.25 -5.25
N ARG A 63 0.94 -2.09 -6.22
CA ARG A 63 -0.05 -1.69 -7.23
C ARG A 63 -1.41 -1.70 -6.60
N MET A 64 -2.15 -0.61 -6.81
CA MET A 64 -3.53 -0.50 -6.40
C MET A 64 -4.41 -1.32 -7.32
N HIS A 65 -5.18 -2.25 -6.74
CA HIS A 65 -6.20 -3.02 -7.46
C HIS A 65 -7.61 -2.57 -7.07
N GLY A 66 -8.63 -3.38 -7.36
CA GLY A 66 -10.03 -2.98 -7.23
C GLY A 66 -10.34 -2.34 -5.87
N LEU A 67 -10.69 -1.06 -5.88
CA LEU A 67 -11.17 -0.32 -4.72
C LEU A 67 -12.69 -0.51 -4.64
N ASP A 68 -13.18 -1.02 -3.51
CA ASP A 68 -14.60 -0.96 -3.20
C ASP A 68 -15.02 0.46 -2.77
N GLU A 69 -16.27 0.64 -2.35
CA GLU A 69 -16.76 1.95 -1.92
C GLU A 69 -15.95 2.52 -0.73
N VAL A 70 -15.53 1.66 0.20
CA VAL A 70 -14.74 2.05 1.38
C VAL A 70 -13.32 2.43 0.95
N GLY A 71 -12.69 1.63 0.08
CA GLY A 71 -11.38 1.92 -0.49
C GLY A 71 -11.35 3.24 -1.25
N ASN A 72 -12.38 3.53 -2.05
CA ASN A 72 -12.47 4.82 -2.74
C ASN A 72 -12.58 6.01 -1.78
N LYS A 73 -13.42 5.90 -0.73
CA LYS A 73 -13.53 6.94 0.32
C LYS A 73 -12.20 7.13 1.05
N LEU A 74 -11.55 6.03 1.41
CA LEU A 74 -10.27 6.04 2.10
C LEU A 74 -9.18 6.73 1.27
N MET A 75 -9.02 6.34 0.00
CA MET A 75 -8.01 6.92 -0.89
C MET A 75 -8.27 8.41 -1.10
N LYS A 76 -9.52 8.80 -1.30
CA LYS A 76 -9.90 10.21 -1.41
C LYS A 76 -9.52 11.01 -0.16
N CYS A 77 -9.85 10.51 1.03
CA CYS A 77 -9.44 11.13 2.30
C CYS A 77 -7.92 11.30 2.38
N ILE A 78 -7.15 10.26 2.02
CA ILE A 78 -5.68 10.30 2.07
C ILE A 78 -5.15 11.40 1.15
N PHE A 79 -5.62 11.46 -0.09
CA PHE A 79 -5.15 12.46 -1.06
C PHE A 79 -5.56 13.89 -0.67
N GLU A 80 -6.74 14.07 -0.09
CA GLU A 80 -7.19 15.36 0.43
C GLU A 80 -6.34 15.82 1.62
N LYS A 81 -6.13 14.97 2.62
CA LYS A 81 -5.31 15.32 3.80
C LYS A 81 -3.84 15.55 3.46
N ARG A 82 -3.31 14.80 2.50
CA ARG A 82 -1.95 15.05 1.98
C ARG A 82 -1.86 16.30 1.11
N LYS A 83 -2.98 16.87 0.67
CA LYS A 83 -3.05 18.04 -0.24
C LYS A 83 -2.43 17.75 -1.60
N TYR A 84 -2.71 16.56 -2.13
CA TYR A 84 -2.25 16.15 -3.46
C TYR A 84 -2.94 16.93 -4.58
N TYR A 85 -4.09 17.54 -4.30
CA TYR A 85 -4.77 18.42 -5.23
C TYR A 85 -4.53 19.88 -4.86
N SER A 86 -4.15 20.67 -5.86
CA SER A 86 -4.08 22.13 -5.80
C SER A 86 -5.50 22.73 -5.79
N PRO A 87 -5.67 23.99 -5.35
CA PRO A 87 -6.98 24.65 -5.32
C PRO A 87 -7.68 24.76 -6.69
N ASP A 88 -6.92 24.67 -7.79
CA ASP A 88 -7.41 24.67 -9.17
C ASP A 88 -7.87 23.27 -9.66
N GLY A 89 -7.80 22.25 -8.79
CA GLY A 89 -8.13 20.86 -9.10
C GLY A 89 -7.01 20.10 -9.83
N GLY A 90 -5.86 20.72 -10.07
CA GLY A 90 -4.64 20.08 -10.56
C GLY A 90 -3.94 19.27 -9.47
N LEU A 91 -2.90 18.52 -9.84
CA LEU A 91 -2.03 17.85 -8.88
C LEU A 91 -0.99 18.84 -8.31
N ASN A 92 -0.73 18.75 -7.01
CA ASN A 92 0.30 19.52 -6.34
C ASN A 92 1.65 18.82 -6.47
N LYS A 93 2.39 19.17 -7.53
CA LYS A 93 3.69 18.57 -7.88
C LYS A 93 4.68 18.58 -6.71
N GLU A 94 4.78 19.68 -5.97
CA GLU A 94 5.74 19.82 -4.86
C GLU A 94 5.47 18.81 -3.74
N VAL A 95 4.22 18.72 -3.30
CA VAL A 95 3.80 17.77 -2.26
C VAL A 95 4.02 16.33 -2.72
N ILE A 96 3.62 16.02 -3.95
CA ILE A 96 3.73 14.67 -4.50
C ILE A 96 5.19 14.24 -4.65
N ILE A 97 6.06 15.12 -5.15
CA ILE A 97 7.50 14.83 -5.27
C ILE A 97 8.08 14.52 -3.89
N LYS A 98 7.74 15.31 -2.87
CA LYS A 98 8.25 15.09 -1.51
C LYS A 98 7.87 13.71 -0.97
N ASP A 99 6.62 13.29 -1.14
CA ASP A 99 6.15 11.98 -0.70
C ASP A 99 6.73 10.84 -1.55
N LEU A 100 6.93 11.08 -2.85
CA LEU A 100 7.58 10.14 -3.74
C LEU A 100 9.05 9.94 -3.35
N VAL A 101 9.79 10.99 -2.99
CA VAL A 101 11.17 10.88 -2.48
C VAL A 101 11.24 9.99 -1.25
N LYS A 102 10.31 10.17 -0.29
CA LYS A 102 10.23 9.30 0.90
C LYS A 102 10.00 7.85 0.50
N THR A 103 9.07 7.60 -0.41
CA THR A 103 8.74 6.27 -0.92
C THR A 103 9.94 5.63 -1.65
N LEU A 104 10.62 6.37 -2.53
CA LEU A 104 11.76 5.87 -3.28
C LEU A 104 12.94 5.51 -2.36
N LYS A 105 13.23 6.35 -1.35
CA LYS A 105 14.24 6.04 -0.33
C LYS A 105 13.94 4.74 0.41
N PHE A 106 12.67 4.51 0.73
CA PHE A 106 12.23 3.28 1.38
C PHE A 106 12.32 2.07 0.46
N VAL A 107 11.93 2.19 -0.80
CA VAL A 107 11.80 1.05 -1.72
C VAL A 107 13.13 0.66 -2.39
N ILE A 108 13.95 1.62 -2.80
CA ILE A 108 15.16 1.37 -3.61
C ILE A 108 16.40 1.16 -2.73
N LYS A 109 16.52 1.90 -1.61
CA LYS A 109 17.63 1.76 -0.62
C LYS A 109 19.04 1.72 -1.24
N LYS A 110 19.29 2.49 -2.30
CA LYS A 110 20.59 2.54 -3.01
C LYS A 110 21.36 3.82 -2.67
N GLU A 111 22.58 3.67 -2.15
CA GLU A 111 23.47 4.80 -1.85
C GLU A 111 23.86 5.56 -3.13
N GLY A 112 24.11 6.87 -2.99
CA GLY A 112 24.48 7.75 -4.10
C GLY A 112 23.35 8.04 -5.11
N THR A 113 22.13 7.55 -4.86
CA THR A 113 20.97 7.83 -5.72
C THR A 113 20.44 9.24 -5.46
N ASP A 114 20.28 10.02 -6.53
CA ASP A 114 19.53 11.27 -6.50
C ASP A 114 18.03 10.97 -6.56
N TYR A 115 17.42 10.86 -5.37
CA TYR A 115 16.01 10.54 -5.23
C TYR A 115 15.08 11.67 -5.66
N GLU A 116 15.54 12.92 -5.60
CA GLU A 116 14.74 14.09 -6.01
C GLU A 116 14.62 14.13 -7.53
N ALA A 117 15.75 14.03 -8.24
CA ALA A 117 15.75 13.94 -9.70
C ALA A 117 14.95 12.73 -10.21
N LEU A 118 15.01 11.61 -9.49
CA LEU A 118 14.25 10.42 -9.83
C LEU A 118 12.74 10.61 -9.60
N ALA A 119 12.35 11.23 -8.48
CA ALA A 119 10.96 11.55 -8.19
C ALA A 119 10.36 12.51 -9.23
N GLU A 120 11.10 13.54 -9.63
CA GLU A 120 10.70 14.46 -10.70
C GLU A 120 10.48 13.74 -12.02
N LYS A 121 11.45 12.92 -12.42
CA LYS A 121 11.36 12.11 -13.65
C LYS A 121 10.15 11.18 -13.65
N PHE A 122 9.88 10.53 -12.52
CA PHE A 122 8.74 9.63 -12.39
C PHE A 122 7.40 10.37 -12.36
N TYR A 123 7.34 11.52 -11.69
CA TYR A 123 6.17 12.40 -11.71
C TYR A 123 5.81 12.78 -13.14
N GLU A 124 6.76 13.31 -13.91
CA GLU A 124 6.53 13.77 -15.29
C GLU A 124 6.14 12.64 -16.23
N LYS A 125 6.72 11.45 -16.03
CA LYS A 125 6.41 10.28 -16.85
C LYS A 125 5.04 9.67 -16.54
N CYS A 126 4.59 9.78 -15.30
CA CYS A 126 3.35 9.18 -14.83
C CYS A 126 2.20 10.17 -14.68
N GLU A 127 2.42 11.45 -14.98
CA GLU A 127 1.35 12.44 -15.01
C GLU A 127 0.28 12.04 -16.04
N GLU A 128 -0.92 11.74 -15.57
CA GLU A 128 -2.02 11.28 -16.40
C GLU A 128 -3.00 12.39 -16.81
N VAL A 129 -3.75 12.10 -17.87
CA VAL A 129 -4.76 12.97 -18.50
C VAL A 129 -5.88 13.37 -17.53
N LYS A 130 -6.30 14.63 -17.62
CA LYS A 130 -7.22 15.32 -16.69
C LYS A 130 -8.68 14.83 -16.69
N ASP A 131 -9.03 13.83 -17.49
CA ASP A 131 -10.43 13.48 -17.76
C ASP A 131 -10.94 12.26 -16.95
N ALA A 132 -10.10 11.65 -16.12
CA ALA A 132 -10.51 10.58 -15.20
C ALA A 132 -11.01 11.12 -13.85
N ASP A 133 -11.95 10.39 -13.23
CA ASP A 133 -12.31 10.55 -11.82
C ASP A 133 -11.05 10.55 -10.93
N GLN A 134 -11.09 11.33 -9.85
CA GLN A 134 -9.93 11.54 -8.97
C GLN A 134 -9.35 10.22 -8.42
N GLY A 135 -10.20 9.27 -8.02
CA GLY A 135 -9.77 7.99 -7.49
C GLY A 135 -9.10 7.12 -8.55
N GLU A 136 -9.70 7.02 -9.73
CA GLU A 136 -9.15 6.25 -10.85
C GLU A 136 -7.84 6.87 -11.37
N ARG A 137 -7.76 8.20 -11.43
CA ARG A 137 -6.52 8.91 -11.79
C ARG A 137 -5.38 8.56 -10.86
N MET A 138 -5.62 8.57 -9.56
CA MET A 138 -4.58 8.27 -8.57
C MET A 138 -4.16 6.80 -8.57
N LYS A 139 -5.11 5.88 -8.78
CA LYS A 139 -4.81 4.46 -8.97
C LYS A 139 -3.89 4.24 -10.17
N LYS A 140 -4.22 4.83 -11.33
CA LYS A 140 -3.41 4.69 -12.53
C LYS A 140 -2.03 5.34 -12.37
N TRP A 141 -1.98 6.55 -11.78
CA TRP A 141 -0.74 7.22 -11.43
C TRP A 141 0.15 6.35 -10.52
N ASN A 142 -0.39 5.79 -9.43
CA ASN A 142 0.33 4.89 -8.53
C ASN A 142 0.86 3.65 -9.28
N ASN A 143 0.03 3.05 -10.13
CA ASN A 143 0.41 1.86 -10.89
C ASN A 143 1.48 2.18 -11.95
N CYS A 144 1.48 3.37 -12.54
CA CYS A 144 2.58 3.85 -13.37
C CYS A 144 3.86 3.99 -12.55
N LEU A 145 3.81 4.64 -11.39
CA LEU A 145 4.99 4.81 -10.53
C LEU A 145 5.63 3.47 -10.14
N VAL A 146 4.83 2.51 -9.69
CA VAL A 146 5.31 1.16 -9.36
C VAL A 146 6.03 0.54 -10.57
N THR A 147 5.46 0.69 -11.77
CA THR A 147 6.09 0.19 -13.02
C THR A 147 7.44 0.83 -13.30
N GLU A 148 7.60 2.12 -13.03
CA GLU A 148 8.88 2.81 -13.23
C GLU A 148 9.91 2.45 -12.16
N ILE A 149 9.47 2.27 -10.90
CA ILE A 149 10.32 1.81 -9.80
C ILE A 149 10.84 0.39 -10.07
N GLU A 150 9.98 -0.53 -10.53
CA GLU A 150 10.38 -1.91 -10.86
C GLU A 150 11.44 -2.00 -11.95
N LYS A 151 11.57 -1.00 -12.83
CA LYS A 151 12.59 -0.99 -13.90
C LYS A 151 14.00 -0.70 -13.40
N ILE A 152 14.13 -0.16 -12.20
CA ILE A 152 15.41 0.32 -11.66
C ILE A 152 15.79 -0.34 -10.34
N LYS A 153 14.88 -1.15 -9.78
CA LYS A 153 15.11 -2.01 -8.62
C LYS A 153 15.95 -3.21 -9.04
#